data_AF-A0A1Z5KQQ7-F1
#
_entry.id   AF-A0A1Z5KQQ7-F1
#
_cell.length_a   1.000
_cell.length_b   1.000
_cell.length_c   1.000
_cell.angle_alpha   90.00
_cell.angle_beta   90.00
_cell.angle_gamma   90.00
#
_symmetry.space_group_name_H-M   'P 1'
#
loop_
_entity.id
_entity.type
_entity.pdbx_description
1 polymer ?
#
loop_
_entity_poly.entity_id
_entity_poly.type
_entity_poly.pdbx_seq_one_letter_code
_entity_poly.pdbx_strand_id
1 'polypeptide(L)'
;MLPTLNQLRSLFIQTTDTPNPESLKFVPNGLAIVQGDDSNGYFVTKSDPKDDILRSPLAKQLLDVEGVKAVYLGADFVTVTKFAEHKWKLLRPQLFSVIMNWADSGKPALLEKPEISDTTILDDDGEVVAMIKELIEARIRPAVQEDGGDIRYVSFEEETGMVTVQLAGSCVGCPSSSVTLKQGVENMLMHYIPEVTAVQALEEEQSEESGNPESAPQEQKTYEQRLAAAGIPFSD
;
A
#
# COMPACT_ATOMS: atom_id res chain seq x y z
N MET A 1 -13.00 -15.33 -10.49
CA MET A 1 -14.38 -15.83 -10.72
C MET A 1 -15.29 -14.60 -10.75
N LEU A 2 -15.97 -14.29 -11.87
CA LEU A 2 -16.81 -13.08 -11.96
C LEU A 2 -17.95 -13.15 -10.92
N PRO A 3 -18.24 -12.07 -10.18
CA PRO A 3 -19.31 -12.07 -9.19
C PRO A 3 -20.64 -12.42 -9.85
N THR A 4 -21.44 -13.26 -9.20
CA THR A 4 -22.74 -13.65 -9.75
C THR A 4 -23.70 -12.46 -9.74
N LEU A 5 -24.61 -12.38 -10.71
CA LEU A 5 -25.64 -11.32 -10.83
C LEU A 5 -26.47 -11.07 -9.55
N ASN A 6 -26.46 -12.01 -8.60
CA ASN A 6 -27.12 -11.90 -7.30
C ASN A 6 -26.27 -11.16 -6.24
N GLN A 7 -24.94 -11.15 -6.34
CA GLN A 7 -24.05 -10.39 -5.44
C GLN A 7 -24.11 -8.87 -5.68
N LEU A 8 -24.32 -8.44 -6.94
CA LEU A 8 -24.41 -7.02 -7.30
C LEU A 8 -25.63 -6.31 -6.68
N ARG A 9 -26.71 -7.04 -6.36
CA ARG A 9 -27.94 -6.47 -5.79
C ARG A 9 -27.89 -6.18 -4.29
N SER A 10 -26.79 -6.52 -3.60
CA SER A 10 -26.63 -6.28 -2.16
C SER A 10 -25.27 -5.67 -1.78
N LEU A 11 -24.56 -5.04 -2.73
CA LEU A 11 -23.29 -4.38 -2.42
C LEU A 11 -23.54 -3.23 -1.44
N PHE A 12 -22.99 -3.34 -0.24
CA PHE A 12 -22.86 -2.24 0.71
C PHE A 12 -21.40 -2.12 1.11
N ILE A 13 -20.96 -0.88 1.33
CA ILE A 13 -19.58 -0.58 1.68
C ILE A 13 -19.57 -0.18 3.16
N GLN A 14 -18.84 -0.93 3.98
CA GLN A 14 -18.59 -0.56 5.37
C GLN A 14 -17.35 0.32 5.46
N THR A 15 -17.27 1.14 6.50
CA THR A 15 -16.06 1.88 6.83
C THR A 15 -15.54 1.46 8.18
N THR A 16 -14.23 1.23 8.26
CA THR A 16 -13.53 0.91 9.51
C THR A 16 -12.51 2.01 9.76
N ASP A 17 -12.53 2.58 10.96
CA ASP A 17 -11.51 3.55 11.38
C ASP A 17 -10.15 2.84 11.46
N THR A 18 -9.10 3.57 11.12
CA THR A 18 -7.73 3.06 11.17
C THR A 18 -6.98 3.77 12.30
N PRO A 19 -5.82 3.27 12.75
CA PRO A 19 -4.99 3.98 13.71
C PRO A 19 -4.56 5.38 13.23
N ASN A 20 -4.63 5.65 11.93
CA ASN A 20 -4.33 6.95 11.33
C ASN A 20 -5.62 7.75 11.10
N PRO A 21 -5.80 8.93 11.75
CA PRO A 21 -7.03 9.73 11.60
C PRO A 21 -7.26 10.25 10.16
N GLU A 22 -6.18 10.33 9.38
CA GLU A 22 -6.18 10.75 7.99
C GLU A 22 -6.45 9.59 7.02
N SER A 23 -6.55 8.35 7.51
CA SER A 23 -6.83 7.17 6.70
C SER A 23 -8.12 6.47 7.13
N LEU A 24 -8.92 6.07 6.15
CA LEU A 24 -10.17 5.34 6.37
C LEU A 24 -10.23 4.12 5.46
N LYS A 25 -10.55 2.96 6.05
CA LYS A 25 -10.68 1.69 5.34
C LYS A 25 -12.13 1.52 4.88
N PHE A 26 -12.33 1.21 3.61
CA PHE A 26 -13.60 0.94 2.95
C PHE A 26 -13.65 -0.54 2.58
N VAL A 27 -14.67 -1.25 3.05
CA VAL A 27 -14.83 -2.71 2.87
C VAL A 27 -16.13 -2.97 2.10
N PRO A 28 -16.08 -3.13 0.77
CA PRO A 28 -17.22 -3.56 -0.02
C PRO A 28 -17.52 -5.03 0.25
N ASN A 29 -18.67 -5.30 0.86
CA ASN A 29 -18.99 -6.66 1.31
C ASN A 29 -19.06 -7.66 0.13
N GLY A 30 -18.36 -8.79 0.28
CA GLY A 30 -18.40 -9.91 -0.65
C GLY A 30 -17.75 -9.64 -2.01
N LEU A 31 -16.98 -8.56 -2.13
CA LEU A 31 -16.28 -8.18 -3.36
C LEU A 31 -14.77 -8.11 -3.11
N ALA A 32 -14.03 -8.98 -3.79
CA ALA A 32 -12.57 -8.86 -3.87
C ALA A 32 -12.20 -7.64 -4.73
N ILE A 33 -11.35 -6.76 -4.20
CA ILE A 33 -10.80 -5.60 -4.90
C ILE A 33 -9.65 -6.07 -5.79
N VAL A 34 -8.64 -6.68 -5.19
CA VAL A 34 -7.50 -7.28 -5.88
C VAL A 34 -7.75 -8.78 -5.96
N GLN A 35 -7.89 -9.31 -7.17
CA GLN A 35 -8.10 -10.74 -7.41
C GLN A 35 -6.75 -11.44 -7.61
N GLY A 36 -6.55 -12.60 -6.98
CA GLY A 36 -5.35 -13.43 -7.13
C GLY A 36 -4.89 -14.03 -5.81
N ASP A 37 -3.91 -14.91 -5.93
CA ASP A 37 -3.28 -15.75 -4.91
C ASP A 37 -2.49 -14.91 -3.90
N ASP A 38 -1.84 -13.85 -4.37
CA ASP A 38 -0.93 -13.08 -3.52
C ASP A 38 -1.63 -11.88 -2.89
N SER A 39 -1.43 -11.77 -1.58
CA SER A 39 -1.99 -10.76 -0.69
C SER A 39 -1.44 -9.34 -0.93
N ASN A 40 -0.48 -9.19 -1.85
CA ASN A 40 0.18 -7.92 -2.14
C ASN A 40 -0.81 -6.88 -2.64
N GLY A 41 -1.00 -5.85 -1.84
CA GLY A 41 -1.89 -4.75 -2.18
C GLY A 41 -1.20 -3.73 -3.09
N TYR A 42 -2.02 -2.87 -3.68
CA TYR A 42 -1.56 -1.81 -4.57
C TYR A 42 -1.66 -0.45 -3.89
N PHE A 43 -0.51 0.18 -3.61
CA PHE A 43 -0.45 1.51 -3.02
C PHE A 43 0.06 2.52 -4.02
N VAL A 44 -0.67 3.62 -4.17
CA VAL A 44 -0.31 4.78 -4.98
C VAL A 44 -0.69 6.10 -4.31
N THR A 45 0.11 7.13 -4.53
CA THR A 45 -0.12 8.51 -4.07
C THR A 45 -0.45 9.44 -5.24
N LYS A 46 -0.97 10.64 -4.94
CA LYS A 46 -1.17 11.70 -5.95
C LYS A 46 0.13 12.15 -6.62
N SER A 47 1.27 11.98 -5.95
CA SER A 47 2.58 12.39 -6.43
C SER A 47 3.30 11.30 -7.20
N ASP A 48 2.68 10.12 -7.37
CA ASP A 48 3.28 9.04 -8.13
C ASP A 48 3.20 9.33 -9.64
N PRO A 49 4.14 8.79 -10.44
CA PRO A 49 4.05 8.88 -11.88
C PRO A 49 2.71 8.42 -12.44
N LYS A 50 2.28 9.10 -13.52
CA LYS A 50 0.95 8.88 -14.11
C LYS A 50 0.74 7.44 -14.54
N ASP A 51 1.78 6.80 -15.07
CA ASP A 51 1.69 5.41 -15.54
C ASP A 51 1.33 4.48 -14.38
N ASP A 52 1.92 4.67 -13.20
CA ASP A 52 1.60 3.92 -11.99
C ASP A 52 0.14 4.13 -11.56
N ILE A 53 -0.30 5.39 -11.51
CA ILE A 53 -1.70 5.69 -11.16
C ILE A 53 -2.66 5.02 -12.16
N LEU A 54 -2.33 5.03 -13.45
CA LEU A 54 -3.15 4.48 -14.52
C LEU A 54 -3.21 2.95 -14.54
N ARG A 55 -2.26 2.25 -13.90
CA ARG A 55 -2.35 0.79 -13.71
C ARG A 55 -3.57 0.39 -12.92
N SER A 56 -4.12 1.27 -12.08
CA SER A 56 -5.35 1.03 -11.35
C SER A 56 -6.45 2.02 -11.74
N PRO A 57 -7.44 1.61 -12.56
CA PRO A 57 -8.59 2.45 -12.88
C PRO A 57 -9.38 2.88 -11.65
N LEU A 58 -9.42 2.04 -10.61
CA LEU A 58 -10.05 2.37 -9.33
C LEU A 58 -9.23 3.40 -8.54
N ALA A 59 -7.93 3.18 -8.36
CA ALA A 59 -7.09 4.12 -7.61
C ALA A 59 -7.02 5.48 -8.30
N LYS A 60 -6.93 5.52 -9.63
CA LYS A 60 -7.01 6.76 -10.42
C LYS A 60 -8.28 7.54 -10.11
N GLN A 61 -9.45 6.89 -10.17
CA GLN A 61 -10.74 7.56 -9.90
C GLN A 61 -10.86 8.03 -8.45
N LEU A 62 -10.28 7.30 -7.49
CA LEU A 62 -10.25 7.68 -6.08
C LEU A 62 -9.31 8.87 -5.85
N LEU A 63 -8.14 8.89 -6.49
CA LEU A 63 -7.18 10.01 -6.43
C LEU A 63 -7.74 11.28 -7.09
N ASP A 64 -8.60 11.16 -8.10
CA ASP A 64 -9.28 12.32 -8.69
C ASP A 64 -10.24 13.05 -7.72
N VAL A 65 -10.66 12.38 -6.64
CA VAL A 65 -11.49 13.01 -5.61
C VAL A 65 -10.67 14.08 -4.87
N GLU A 66 -11.21 15.29 -4.80
CA GLU A 66 -10.58 16.41 -4.10
C GLU A 66 -10.36 16.06 -2.62
N GLY A 67 -9.15 16.35 -2.13
CA GLY A 67 -8.75 16.02 -0.76
C GLY A 67 -8.18 14.63 -0.53
N VAL A 68 -8.24 13.72 -1.51
CA VAL A 68 -7.54 12.42 -1.43
C VAL A 68 -6.06 12.62 -1.71
N LYS A 69 -5.20 12.04 -0.85
CA LYS A 69 -3.74 12.08 -0.93
C LYS A 69 -3.16 10.77 -1.45
N ALA A 70 -3.65 9.64 -0.95
CA ALA A 70 -3.16 8.31 -1.32
C ALA A 70 -4.27 7.26 -1.26
N VAL A 71 -4.06 6.17 -1.99
CA VAL A 71 -4.97 5.03 -2.08
C VAL A 71 -4.17 3.75 -1.93
N TYR A 72 -4.67 2.86 -1.09
CA TYR A 72 -4.22 1.49 -0.96
C TYR A 72 -5.35 0.53 -1.30
N LEU A 73 -5.11 -0.39 -2.23
CA LEU A 73 -6.02 -1.46 -2.60
C LEU A 73 -5.52 -2.76 -1.98
N GLY A 74 -6.15 -3.21 -0.90
CA GLY A 74 -5.94 -4.53 -0.34
C GLY A 74 -6.74 -5.60 -1.08
N ALA A 75 -6.71 -6.83 -0.58
CA ALA A 75 -7.41 -7.96 -1.20
C ALA A 75 -8.93 -7.71 -1.33
N ASP A 76 -9.59 -7.27 -0.25
CA ASP A 76 -11.04 -7.07 -0.16
C ASP A 76 -11.43 -5.69 0.40
N PHE A 77 -10.47 -4.76 0.47
CA PHE A 77 -10.68 -3.42 1.00
C PHE A 77 -9.90 -2.36 0.22
N VAL A 78 -10.33 -1.11 0.41
CA VAL A 78 -9.65 0.09 -0.07
C VAL A 78 -9.38 0.99 1.12
N THR A 79 -8.12 1.32 1.41
CA THR A 79 -7.80 2.41 2.33
C THR A 79 -7.57 3.67 1.54
N VAL A 80 -8.25 4.75 1.93
CA VAL A 80 -8.03 6.08 1.39
C VAL A 80 -7.38 6.93 2.46
N THR A 81 -6.32 7.64 2.10
CA THR A 81 -5.68 8.65 2.96
C THR A 81 -6.00 10.03 2.39
N LYS A 82 -6.49 10.95 3.22
CA LYS A 82 -6.80 12.34 2.85
C LYS A 82 -5.69 13.30 3.28
N PHE A 83 -5.75 14.53 2.78
CA PHE A 83 -4.98 15.63 3.36
C PHE A 83 -5.62 16.11 4.68
N ALA A 84 -4.79 16.63 5.60
CA ALA A 84 -5.17 16.95 6.98
C ALA A 84 -6.32 17.97 7.07
N GLU A 85 -6.32 18.95 6.18
CA GLU A 85 -7.29 20.06 6.13
C GLU A 85 -8.68 19.63 5.62
N HIS A 86 -8.78 18.46 4.98
CA HIS A 86 -10.04 17.95 4.42
C HIS A 86 -10.86 17.16 5.46
N LYS A 87 -12.17 17.08 5.28
CA LYS A 87 -13.09 16.42 6.25
C LYS A 87 -13.77 15.20 5.65
N TRP A 88 -13.73 14.07 6.37
CA TRP A 88 -14.36 12.82 5.95
C TRP A 88 -15.85 12.94 5.61
N LYS A 89 -16.60 13.82 6.28
CA LYS A 89 -18.02 14.07 5.99
C LYS A 89 -18.28 14.54 4.55
N LEU A 90 -17.30 15.19 3.92
CA LEU A 90 -17.40 15.68 2.54
C LEU A 90 -16.86 14.67 1.52
N LEU A 91 -15.83 13.90 1.91
CA LEU A 91 -15.20 12.91 1.03
C LEU A 91 -16.01 11.62 0.93
N ARG A 92 -16.57 11.13 2.03
CA ARG A 92 -17.26 9.83 2.09
C ARG A 92 -18.30 9.65 0.98
N PRO A 93 -19.26 10.58 0.73
CA PRO A 93 -20.24 10.41 -0.34
C PRO A 93 -19.62 10.22 -1.73
N GLN A 94 -18.54 10.95 -2.02
CA GLN A 94 -17.84 10.86 -3.31
C GLN A 94 -17.09 9.53 -3.43
N LEU A 95 -16.38 9.12 -2.39
CA LEU A 95 -15.64 7.85 -2.36
C LEU A 95 -16.57 6.65 -2.48
N PHE A 96 -17.71 6.65 -1.79
CA PHE A 96 -18.74 5.61 -1.95
C PHE A 96 -19.24 5.55 -3.39
N SER A 97 -19.53 6.71 -4.01
CA SER A 97 -19.96 6.77 -5.41
C SER A 97 -18.93 6.15 -6.35
N VAL A 98 -17.64 6.49 -6.19
CA VAL A 98 -16.55 5.93 -7.00
C VAL A 98 -16.48 4.40 -6.87
N ILE A 99 -16.47 3.88 -5.64
CA ILE A 99 -16.36 2.44 -5.39
C ILE A 99 -17.59 1.69 -5.92
N MET A 100 -18.81 2.23 -5.71
CA MET A 100 -20.04 1.64 -6.24
C MET A 100 -20.05 1.62 -7.77
N ASN A 101 -19.73 2.74 -8.42
CA ASN A 101 -19.68 2.81 -9.88
C ASN A 101 -18.62 1.88 -10.47
N TRP A 102 -17.47 1.76 -9.82
CA TRP A 102 -16.44 0.79 -10.23
C TRP A 102 -16.97 -0.65 -10.12
N ALA A 103 -17.57 -1.02 -8.98
CA ALA A 103 -18.11 -2.35 -8.77
C ALA A 103 -19.21 -2.70 -9.79
N ASP A 104 -20.11 -1.76 -10.07
CA ASP A 104 -21.18 -1.90 -11.08
C ASP A 104 -20.62 -2.02 -12.50
N SER A 105 -19.47 -1.38 -12.78
CA SER A 105 -18.83 -1.46 -14.09
C SER A 105 -18.21 -2.83 -14.39
N GLY A 106 -17.91 -3.63 -13.37
CA GLY A 106 -17.23 -4.92 -13.49
C GLY A 106 -15.80 -4.85 -14.02
N LYS A 107 -15.23 -3.64 -14.15
CA LYS A 107 -13.83 -3.45 -14.58
C LYS A 107 -12.86 -3.91 -13.49
N PRO A 108 -11.68 -4.41 -13.85
CA PRO A 108 -10.67 -4.76 -12.84
C PRO A 108 -10.23 -3.52 -12.05
N ALA A 109 -9.95 -3.70 -10.75
CA ALA A 109 -9.36 -2.63 -9.94
C ALA A 109 -7.92 -2.32 -10.36
N LEU A 110 -7.20 -3.32 -10.89
CA LEU A 110 -5.80 -3.27 -11.32
C LEU A 110 -5.69 -3.95 -12.69
N LEU A 111 -5.07 -3.30 -13.67
CA LEU A 111 -4.98 -3.80 -15.06
C LEU A 111 -3.97 -4.94 -15.20
N GLU A 112 -2.81 -4.81 -14.56
CA GLU A 112 -1.73 -5.81 -14.59
C GLU A 112 -1.02 -5.85 -13.24
N LYS A 113 -0.93 -7.04 -12.65
CA LYS A 113 -0.19 -7.30 -11.40
C LYS A 113 1.22 -7.77 -11.78
N PRO A 114 2.29 -7.32 -11.12
CA PRO A 114 3.60 -7.91 -11.36
C PRO A 114 3.62 -9.37 -10.93
N GLU A 115 4.25 -10.24 -11.72
CA GLU A 115 4.42 -11.67 -11.35
C GLU A 115 5.40 -11.84 -10.17
N ILE A 116 6.25 -10.82 -9.95
CA ILE A 116 7.24 -10.77 -8.87
C ILE A 116 6.87 -9.65 -7.91
N SER A 117 6.88 -9.95 -6.61
CA SER A 117 6.59 -9.02 -5.53
C SER A 117 7.81 -8.78 -4.65
N ASP A 118 7.69 -7.84 -3.70
CA ASP A 118 8.75 -7.51 -2.76
C ASP A 118 9.14 -8.67 -1.84
N THR A 119 8.22 -9.62 -1.62
CA THR A 119 8.44 -10.83 -0.83
C THR A 119 8.60 -12.09 -1.69
N THR A 120 8.62 -11.98 -3.02
CA THR A 120 8.96 -13.12 -3.87
C THR A 120 10.40 -13.53 -3.63
N ILE A 121 10.59 -14.79 -3.24
CA ILE A 121 11.91 -15.39 -3.01
C ILE A 121 12.53 -15.72 -4.37
N LEU A 122 13.71 -15.17 -4.64
CA LEU A 122 14.45 -15.30 -5.87
C LEU A 122 15.62 -16.28 -5.69
N ASP A 123 16.13 -16.79 -6.81
CA ASP A 123 17.23 -17.78 -6.80
C ASP A 123 18.54 -17.21 -6.24
N ASP A 124 18.72 -15.88 -6.29
CA ASP A 124 19.88 -15.16 -5.78
C ASP A 124 19.69 -14.59 -4.36
N ASP A 125 18.53 -14.78 -3.75
CA ASP A 125 18.32 -14.40 -2.35
C ASP A 125 19.14 -15.28 -1.41
N GLY A 126 19.88 -14.65 -0.49
CA GLY A 126 20.48 -15.34 0.63
C GLY A 126 19.42 -15.97 1.56
N GLU A 127 19.81 -17.00 2.31
CA GLU A 127 18.91 -17.71 3.23
C GLU A 127 18.20 -16.74 4.21
N VAL A 128 18.94 -15.74 4.71
CA VAL A 128 18.40 -14.71 5.62
C VAL A 128 17.35 -13.85 4.92
N VAL A 129 17.59 -13.44 3.67
CA VAL A 129 16.64 -12.64 2.90
C VAL A 129 15.36 -13.43 2.62
N ALA A 130 15.48 -14.70 2.24
CA ALA A 130 14.34 -15.59 2.04
C ALA A 130 13.50 -15.72 3.32
N MET A 131 14.13 -15.90 4.49
CA MET A 131 13.44 -15.94 5.79
C MET A 131 12.75 -14.62 6.13
N ILE A 132 13.40 -13.47 5.87
CA ILE A 132 12.80 -12.14 6.09
C ILE A 132 11.54 -11.99 5.24
N LYS A 133 11.64 -12.29 3.93
CA LYS A 133 10.53 -12.21 2.98
C LYS A 133 9.37 -13.11 3.40
N GLU A 134 9.65 -14.35 3.80
CA GLU A 134 8.63 -15.30 4.27
C GLU A 134 7.95 -14.81 5.55
N LEU A 135 8.70 -14.31 6.53
CA LEU A 135 8.12 -13.82 7.78
C LEU A 135 7.25 -12.58 7.54
N ILE A 136 7.68 -11.69 6.64
CA ILE A 136 6.89 -10.54 6.24
C ILE A 136 5.56 -11.00 5.65
N GLU A 137 5.59 -11.89 4.66
CA GLU A 137 4.38 -12.35 3.97
C GLU A 137 3.44 -13.13 4.88
N ALA A 138 3.97 -14.05 5.68
CA ALA A 138 3.16 -14.99 6.44
C ALA A 138 2.57 -14.40 7.73
N ARG A 139 3.18 -13.34 8.29
CA ARG A 139 2.80 -12.84 9.63
C ARG A 139 2.72 -11.33 9.75
N ILE A 140 3.70 -10.60 9.23
CA ILE A 140 3.78 -9.15 9.45
C ILE A 140 2.79 -8.43 8.55
N ARG A 141 2.81 -8.69 7.25
CA ARG A 141 1.93 -8.09 6.25
C ARG A 141 0.44 -8.29 6.58
N PRO A 142 -0.05 -9.50 6.95
CA PRO A 142 -1.45 -9.68 7.34
C PRO A 142 -1.88 -8.78 8.50
N ALA A 143 -1.04 -8.62 9.52
CA ALA A 143 -1.34 -7.74 10.66
C ALA A 143 -1.39 -6.26 10.25
N VAL A 144 -0.48 -5.84 9.37
CA VAL A 144 -0.45 -4.47 8.84
C VAL A 144 -1.67 -4.17 7.95
N GLN A 145 -2.10 -5.15 7.15
CA GLN A 145 -3.28 -5.05 6.28
C GLN A 145 -4.59 -5.04 7.08
N GLU A 146 -4.63 -5.69 8.24
CA GLU A 146 -5.77 -5.60 9.17
C GLU A 146 -6.05 -4.14 9.53
N ASP A 147 -5.01 -3.38 9.87
CA ASP A 147 -5.02 -1.93 10.15
C ASP A 147 -5.21 -1.05 8.90
N GLY A 148 -5.27 -1.65 7.71
CA GLY A 148 -5.49 -0.97 6.44
C GLY A 148 -4.23 -0.35 5.83
N GLY A 149 -3.04 -0.77 6.28
CA GLY A 149 -1.77 -0.40 5.65
C GLY A 149 -1.18 -1.54 4.81
N ASP A 150 0.06 -1.33 4.38
CA ASP A 150 0.92 -2.39 3.85
C ASP A 150 2.36 -2.17 4.32
N ILE A 151 3.18 -3.21 4.22
CA ILE A 151 4.62 -3.17 4.47
C ILE A 151 5.34 -3.79 3.29
N ARG A 152 6.38 -3.13 2.78
CA ARG A 152 7.19 -3.65 1.68
C ARG A 152 8.60 -3.91 2.14
N TYR A 153 9.12 -5.09 1.84
CA TYR A 153 10.55 -5.37 1.98
C TYR A 153 11.33 -4.54 0.96
N VAL A 154 12.45 -3.92 1.38
CA VAL A 154 13.31 -3.13 0.49
C VAL A 154 14.67 -3.81 0.38
N SER A 155 15.41 -3.89 1.48
CA SER A 155 16.75 -4.44 1.45
C SER A 155 17.16 -5.01 2.79
N PHE A 156 18.20 -5.83 2.75
CA PHE A 156 18.90 -6.32 3.92
C PHE A 156 20.40 -6.11 3.74
N GLU A 157 21.02 -5.43 4.69
CA GLU A 157 22.46 -5.20 4.71
C GLU A 157 23.12 -6.25 5.61
N GLU A 158 23.69 -7.31 5.02
CA GLU A 158 24.27 -8.43 5.78
C GLU A 158 25.38 -8.02 6.75
N GLU A 159 26.18 -7.01 6.41
CA GLU A 159 27.29 -6.54 7.26
C GLU A 159 26.81 -5.93 8.58
N THR A 160 25.66 -5.25 8.55
CA THR A 160 25.11 -4.55 9.72
C THR A 160 23.95 -5.30 10.36
N GLY A 161 23.29 -6.20 9.61
CA GLY A 161 22.03 -6.84 9.99
C GLY A 161 20.81 -5.92 9.85
N MET A 162 20.92 -4.83 9.09
CA MET A 162 19.85 -3.83 8.96
C MET A 162 18.85 -4.20 7.87
N VAL A 163 17.58 -4.33 8.23
CA VAL A 163 16.47 -4.52 7.29
C VAL A 163 15.82 -3.17 6.99
N THR A 164 15.70 -2.84 5.72
CA THR A 164 14.96 -1.67 5.25
C THR A 164 13.58 -2.12 4.78
N VAL A 165 12.54 -1.43 5.25
CA VAL A 165 11.15 -1.62 4.82
C VAL A 165 10.53 -0.30 4.39
N GLN A 166 9.45 -0.35 3.61
CA GLN A 166 8.64 0.80 3.28
C GLN A 166 7.21 0.56 3.76
N LEU A 167 6.65 1.52 4.49
CA LEU A 167 5.26 1.45 4.95
C LEU A 167 4.34 2.11 3.92
N ALA A 168 3.11 1.60 3.80
CA ALA A 168 2.09 2.11 2.90
C ALA A 168 0.71 2.16 3.57
N GLY A 169 -0.24 2.86 2.93
CA GLY A 169 -1.62 3.01 3.40
C GLY A 169 -1.71 3.72 4.76
N SER A 170 -2.54 3.18 5.67
CA SER A 170 -2.75 3.76 7.01
C SER A 170 -1.47 3.96 7.82
N CYS A 171 -0.43 3.17 7.55
CA CYS A 171 0.81 3.17 8.31
C CYS A 171 1.71 4.38 8.01
N VAL A 172 1.46 5.11 6.92
CA VAL A 172 2.23 6.29 6.52
C VAL A 172 1.75 7.53 7.27
N GLY A 173 2.69 8.28 7.87
CA GLY A 173 2.42 9.57 8.50
C GLY A 173 1.60 9.52 9.79
N CYS A 174 1.45 8.34 10.40
CA CYS A 174 0.78 8.18 11.69
C CYS A 174 1.79 8.29 12.85
N PRO A 175 1.85 9.40 13.60
CA PRO A 175 2.89 9.63 14.61
C PRO A 175 2.82 8.64 15.79
N SER A 176 1.64 8.11 16.12
CA SER A 176 1.47 7.11 17.18
C SER A 176 1.79 5.68 16.70
N SER A 177 1.56 5.40 15.42
CA SER A 177 1.62 4.04 14.88
C SER A 177 2.91 3.75 14.13
N SER A 178 3.60 4.74 13.54
CA SER A 178 4.86 4.52 12.83
C SER A 178 5.94 3.98 13.75
N VAL A 179 6.09 4.56 14.95
CA VAL A 179 7.06 4.10 15.96
C VAL A 179 6.70 2.72 16.48
N THR A 180 5.44 2.52 16.88
CA THR A 180 4.98 1.25 17.46
C THR A 180 5.02 0.11 16.45
N LEU A 181 4.59 0.37 15.21
CA LEU A 181 4.60 -0.64 14.16
C LEU A 181 6.03 -0.99 13.76
N LYS A 182 6.89 0.01 13.57
CA LYS A 182 8.32 -0.22 13.31
C LYS A 182 8.91 -1.10 14.41
N GLN A 183 8.68 -0.76 15.68
CA GLN A 183 9.18 -1.55 16.81
C GLN A 183 8.60 -2.97 16.83
N GLY A 184 7.32 -3.14 16.49
CA GLY A 184 6.67 -4.45 16.40
C GLY A 184 7.30 -5.32 15.31
N VAL A 185 7.50 -4.75 14.11
CA VAL A 185 8.17 -5.39 12.97
C VAL A 185 9.60 -5.76 13.34
N GLU A 186 10.35 -4.83 13.92
CA GLU A 186 11.73 -5.01 14.38
C GLU A 186 11.84 -6.14 15.41
N ASN A 187 11.01 -6.11 16.46
CA ASN A 187 10.98 -7.15 17.48
C ASN A 187 10.64 -8.52 16.90
N MET A 188 9.72 -8.60 15.94
CA MET A 188 9.36 -9.87 15.29
C MET A 188 10.52 -10.40 14.46
N LEU A 189 11.13 -9.57 13.61
CA LEU A 189 12.25 -9.98 12.75
C LEU A 189 13.43 -10.43 13.60
N MET A 190 13.86 -9.62 14.58
CA MET A 190 14.97 -9.97 15.49
C MET A 190 14.71 -11.23 16.32
N HIS A 191 13.44 -11.52 16.65
CA HIS A 191 13.10 -12.72 17.42
C HIS A 191 13.22 -14.00 16.60
N TYR A 192 12.82 -13.98 15.33
CA TYR A 192 12.82 -15.15 14.47
C TYR A 192 14.10 -15.30 13.63
N ILE A 193 14.84 -14.20 13.41
CA ILE A 193 16.00 -14.13 12.52
C ILE A 193 17.15 -13.46 13.28
N PRO A 194 18.05 -14.23 13.92
CA PRO A 194 19.15 -13.72 14.75
C PRO A 194 20.12 -12.77 14.03
N GLU A 195 20.21 -12.86 12.71
CA GLU A 195 21.05 -12.03 11.85
C GLU A 195 20.48 -10.60 11.70
N VAL A 196 19.19 -10.40 11.97
CA VAL A 196 18.58 -9.06 11.95
C VAL A 196 18.89 -8.35 13.26
N THR A 197 19.49 -7.17 13.16
CA THR A 197 19.89 -6.35 14.31
C THR A 197 19.01 -5.11 14.49
N ALA A 198 18.43 -4.60 13.40
CA ALA A 198 17.57 -3.42 13.41
C ALA A 198 16.70 -3.35 12.16
N VAL A 199 15.61 -2.58 12.23
CA VAL A 199 14.77 -2.24 11.08
C VAL A 199 14.78 -0.72 10.88
N GLN A 200 14.79 -0.28 9.63
CA GLN A 200 14.53 1.11 9.26
C GLN A 200 13.37 1.21 8.26
N ALA A 201 12.58 2.28 8.40
CA ALA A 201 11.48 2.57 7.48
C ALA A 201 11.89 3.69 6.53
N LEU A 202 11.72 3.49 5.22
CA LEU A 202 11.82 4.57 4.24
C LEU A 202 10.59 5.48 4.37
N GLU A 203 10.82 6.75 4.68
CA GLU A 203 9.80 7.77 4.63
C GLU A 203 9.78 8.42 3.24
N GLU A 204 8.61 8.54 2.64
CA GLU A 204 8.44 9.40 1.46
C GLU A 204 8.36 10.85 1.95
N GLU A 205 9.33 11.67 1.55
CA GLU A 205 9.37 13.09 1.89
C GLU A 205 8.03 13.75 1.52
N GLN A 206 7.36 14.30 2.52
CA GLN A 206 6.19 15.13 2.32
C GLN A 206 6.67 16.43 1.70
N SER A 207 6.50 16.59 0.38
CA SER A 207 6.57 17.92 -0.22
C SER A 207 5.36 18.71 0.29
N GLU A 208 5.52 19.36 1.43
CA GLU A 208 4.63 20.42 1.87
C GLU A 208 4.67 21.50 0.79
N GLU A 209 3.51 21.81 0.24
CA GLU A 209 3.32 22.86 -0.77
C GLU A 209 3.48 24.24 -0.09
N SER A 210 4.71 24.57 0.30
CA SER A 210 5.14 25.91 0.66
C SER A 210 5.76 26.53 -0.58
N GLY A 211 5.01 27.43 -1.23
CA GLY A 211 5.39 28.04 -2.50
C GLY A 211 6.80 28.63 -2.50
N ASN A 212 7.67 28.05 -3.32
CA ASN A 212 8.84 28.74 -3.85
C ASN A 212 9.07 28.24 -5.30
N PRO A 213 8.88 29.07 -6.33
CA PRO A 213 8.89 28.63 -7.72
C PRO A 213 10.33 28.60 -8.26
N GLU A 214 11.19 27.73 -7.74
CA GLU A 214 12.54 27.58 -8.31
C GLU A 214 13.24 26.26 -7.96
N SER A 215 12.54 25.13 -8.04
CA SER A 215 13.22 23.84 -8.19
C SER A 215 12.70 23.14 -9.44
N ALA A 216 13.63 22.74 -10.30
CA ALA A 216 13.39 21.97 -11.50
C ALA A 216 12.55 20.72 -11.15
N PRO A 217 11.71 20.20 -12.07
CA PRO A 217 10.96 18.99 -11.80
C PRO A 217 11.96 17.86 -11.56
N GLN A 218 12.08 17.42 -10.31
CA GLN A 218 12.77 16.19 -9.99
C GLN A 218 11.98 15.07 -10.68
N GLU A 219 12.62 14.34 -11.59
CA GLU A 219 12.02 13.17 -12.23
C GLU A 219 11.58 12.19 -11.14
N GLN A 220 10.27 12.12 -10.91
CA GLN A 220 9.68 11.16 -9.98
C GLN A 220 9.85 9.77 -10.57
N LYS A 221 10.52 8.88 -9.82
CA LYS A 221 10.75 7.49 -10.22
C LYS A 221 9.43 6.75 -10.38
N THR A 222 9.25 6.00 -11.46
CA THR A 222 8.11 5.10 -11.69
C THR A 222 7.99 4.08 -10.57
N TYR A 223 6.83 3.44 -10.41
CA TYR A 223 6.57 2.42 -9.40
C TYR A 223 7.58 1.30 -9.53
N GLU A 224 7.88 0.88 -10.75
CA GLU A 224 8.92 -0.09 -11.07
C GLU A 224 10.31 0.40 -10.68
N GLN A 225 10.64 1.67 -10.95
CA GLN A 225 11.91 2.25 -10.53
C GLN A 225 12.01 2.45 -9.01
N ARG A 226 10.87 2.60 -8.31
CA ARG A 226 10.80 2.65 -6.85
C ARG A 226 10.94 1.26 -6.26
N LEU A 227 10.30 0.27 -6.85
CA LEU A 227 10.52 -1.14 -6.53
C LEU A 227 11.99 -1.50 -6.75
N ALA A 228 12.56 -1.19 -7.92
CA ALA A 228 13.96 -1.46 -8.23
C ALA A 228 14.94 -0.67 -7.35
N ALA A 229 14.67 0.61 -7.07
CA ALA A 229 15.47 1.39 -6.11
C ALA A 229 15.35 0.85 -4.68
N ALA A 230 14.22 0.21 -4.39
CA ALA A 230 14.00 -0.56 -3.19
C ALA A 230 14.44 -2.03 -3.33
N GLY A 231 15.29 -2.39 -4.29
CA GLY A 231 15.83 -3.76 -4.42
C GLY A 231 14.84 -4.84 -4.85
N ILE A 232 13.63 -4.46 -5.27
CA ILE A 232 12.56 -5.37 -5.68
C ILE A 232 12.52 -5.44 -7.22
N PRO A 233 12.84 -6.59 -7.83
CA PRO A 233 12.75 -6.73 -9.28
C PRO A 233 11.29 -6.79 -9.74
N PHE A 234 11.05 -6.23 -10.92
CA PHE A 234 9.77 -6.24 -11.61
C PHE A 234 9.92 -7.10 -12.87
N SER A 235 8.94 -7.95 -13.17
CA SER A 235 8.96 -8.80 -14.38
C SER A 235 8.87 -7.95 -15.65
N ASP A 236 9.79 -8.18 -16.60
CA ASP A 236 9.79 -7.60 -17.96
C ASP A 236 8.57 -8.03 -18.80
#